data_AF-A0A800LUK1-F1
#
_entry.id   AF-A0A800LUK1-F1
#
_cell.length_a   1.000
_cell.length_b   1.000
_cell.length_c   1.000
_cell.angle_alpha   90.00
_cell.angle_beta   90.00
_cell.angle_gamma   90.00
#
_symmetry.space_group_name_H-M   'P 1'
#
loop_
_entity.id
_entity.type
_entity.pdbx_description
1 polymer ?
#
loop_
_entity_poly.entity_id
_entity_poly.type
_entity_poly.pdbx_seq_one_letter_code
_entity_poly.pdbx_strand_id
1 'polypeptide(L)'
;MTALRERIYADELIGAFDVYDLEPLPADDLLLGRDNVLHVPHIAGRTKDANVQAVDIIVDDFARILRGETPQARVTREVLDVRLNRQKTPG
;
A
#
# COMPACT_ATOMS: atom_id res chain seq x y z
N MET A 1 -9.52 -10.78 -0.10
CA MET A 1 -8.60 -11.74 -0.76
C MET A 1 -9.06 -13.22 -0.81
N THR A 2 -10.35 -13.56 -0.62
CA THR A 2 -10.76 -14.97 -0.37
C THR A 2 -10.41 -15.96 -1.48
N ALA A 3 -10.83 -15.70 -2.74
CA ALA A 3 -10.58 -16.63 -3.85
C ALA A 3 -9.08 -16.84 -4.13
N LEU A 4 -8.25 -15.80 -3.96
CA LEU A 4 -6.80 -15.91 -4.11
C LEU A 4 -6.21 -16.81 -3.01
N ARG A 5 -6.62 -16.60 -1.76
CA ARG A 5 -6.16 -17.41 -0.62
C ARG A 5 -6.52 -18.88 -0.78
N GLU A 6 -7.74 -19.19 -1.20
CA GLU A 6 -8.18 -20.58 -1.45
C GLU A 6 -7.27 -21.32 -2.43
N ARG A 7 -6.87 -20.66 -3.53
CA ARG A 7 -6.02 -21.25 -4.57
C ARG A 7 -4.57 -21.42 -4.12
N ILE A 8 -4.08 -20.53 -3.26
CA ILE A 8 -2.78 -20.67 -2.59
C ILE A 8 -2.82 -21.83 -1.59
N TYR A 9 -3.91 -21.97 -0.82
CA TYR A 9 -4.06 -23.06 0.14
C TYR A 9 -4.13 -24.43 -0.54
N ALA A 10 -4.66 -24.49 -1.76
CA ALA A 10 -4.70 -25.67 -2.61
C ALA A 10 -3.39 -25.95 -3.38
N ASP A 11 -2.33 -25.18 -3.13
CA ASP A 11 -1.02 -25.27 -3.82
C ASP A 11 -1.10 -25.13 -5.35
N GLU A 12 -2.16 -24.48 -5.85
CA GLU A 12 -2.35 -24.20 -7.28
C GLU A 12 -1.62 -22.93 -7.72
N LEU A 13 -1.37 -22.01 -6.78
CA LEU A 13 -0.72 -20.73 -7.02
C LEU A 13 0.44 -20.51 -6.05
N ILE A 14 1.46 -19.80 -6.53
CA ILE A 14 2.53 -19.23 -5.72
C ILE A 14 2.24 -17.74 -5.56
N GLY A 15 2.45 -17.20 -4.36
CA GLY A 15 2.21 -15.80 -4.04
C GLY A 15 3.43 -15.10 -3.48
N ALA A 16 3.63 -13.85 -3.86
CA ALA A 16 4.55 -12.92 -3.19
C ALA A 16 3.79 -11.64 -2.85
N PHE A 17 3.69 -11.29 -1.57
CA PHE A 17 2.83 -10.21 -1.11
C PHE A 17 3.60 -9.23 -0.24
N ASP A 18 3.49 -7.94 -0.56
CA ASP A 18 3.96 -6.86 0.32
C ASP A 18 2.85 -6.31 1.23
N VAL A 19 1.59 -6.54 0.87
CA VAL A 19 0.42 -5.96 1.57
C VAL A 19 -0.65 -7.00 1.83
N TYR A 20 -1.46 -6.75 2.86
CA TYR A 20 -2.59 -7.59 3.24
C TYR A 20 -3.82 -6.75 3.55
N ASP A 21 -5.02 -7.36 3.48
CA ASP A 21 -6.28 -6.69 3.86
C ASP A 21 -6.25 -6.22 5.33
N LEU A 22 -5.61 -6.99 6.21
CA LEU A 22 -5.34 -6.65 7.61
C LEU A 22 -3.83 -6.73 7.86
N GLU A 23 -3.26 -5.64 8.39
CA GLU A 23 -1.83 -5.54 8.66
C GLU A 23 -1.55 -5.18 10.14
N PRO A 24 -0.59 -5.86 10.80
CA PRO A 24 0.18 -7.01 10.29
C PRO A 24 -0.71 -8.24 10.09
N LEU A 25 -0.22 -9.20 9.29
CA LEU A 25 -0.91 -10.48 9.14
C LEU A 25 -1.06 -11.17 10.52
N PRO A 26 -2.25 -11.65 10.91
CA PRO A 26 -2.43 -12.34 12.19
C PRO A 26 -1.48 -13.53 12.33
N ALA A 27 -0.97 -13.75 13.55
CA ALA A 27 0.02 -14.80 13.81
C ALA A 27 -0.52 -16.22 13.59
N ASP A 28 -1.84 -16.39 13.59
CA ASP A 28 -2.57 -17.64 13.33
C ASP A 28 -3.09 -17.75 11.89
N ASP A 29 -2.71 -16.84 11.00
CA ASP A 29 -3.12 -16.87 9.59
C ASP A 29 -2.46 -18.04 8.83
N LEU A 30 -3.27 -18.82 8.11
CA LEU A 30 -2.84 -20.01 7.36
C LEU A 30 -1.88 -19.72 6.20
N LEU A 31 -1.72 -18.46 5.79
CA LEU A 31 -0.69 -18.09 4.82
C LEU A 31 0.72 -18.18 5.41
N LEU A 32 0.88 -17.98 6.73
CA LEU A 32 2.17 -18.03 7.39
C LEU A 32 2.76 -19.45 7.36
N GLY A 33 4.05 -19.56 7.06
CA GLY A 33 4.78 -20.83 7.06
C GLY A 33 4.53 -21.73 5.85
N ARG A 34 3.77 -21.27 4.86
CA ARG A 34 3.60 -21.99 3.59
C ARG A 34 4.81 -21.83 2.69
N ASP A 35 5.26 -22.92 2.07
CA ASP A 35 6.39 -22.92 1.14
C ASP A 35 6.09 -22.22 -0.19
N ASN A 36 4.81 -22.08 -0.55
CA ASN A 36 4.35 -21.40 -1.77
C ASN A 36 4.02 -19.91 -1.57
N VAL A 37 4.43 -19.31 -0.44
CA VAL A 37 4.18 -17.89 -0.15
C VAL A 37 5.45 -17.17 0.31
N LEU A 38 5.80 -16.10 -0.41
CA LEU A 38 6.82 -15.13 0.01
C LEU A 38 6.14 -13.92 0.66
N HIS A 39 6.49 -13.66 1.91
CA HIS A 39 5.99 -12.52 2.68
C HIS A 39 7.00 -11.37 2.65
N VAL A 40 6.56 -10.17 2.26
CA VAL A 40 7.31 -8.92 2.36
C VAL A 40 6.49 -7.99 3.26
N PRO A 41 7.03 -7.48 4.39
CA PRO A 41 6.19 -6.86 5.42
C PRO A 41 5.93 -5.37 5.18
N HIS A 42 5.21 -5.02 4.11
CA HIS A 42 4.87 -3.64 3.72
C HIS A 42 6.11 -2.73 3.66
N ILE A 43 7.13 -3.19 2.95
CA ILE A 43 8.42 -2.52 2.82
C ILE A 43 8.83 -2.24 1.38
N ALA A 44 7.98 -2.49 0.37
CA ALA A 44 8.34 -2.27 -1.03
C ALA A 44 8.83 -0.83 -1.31
N GLY A 45 8.29 0.16 -0.60
CA GLY A 45 8.69 1.56 -0.72
C GLY A 45 9.71 2.07 0.30
N ARG A 46 10.24 1.22 1.20
CA ARG A 46 10.94 1.66 2.42
C ARG A 46 12.47 1.58 2.35
N THR A 47 13.07 1.88 1.21
CA THR A 47 14.53 2.00 1.11
C THR A 47 15.02 3.26 1.86
N LYS A 48 16.30 3.29 2.23
CA LYS A 48 16.90 4.47 2.88
C LYS A 48 16.70 5.73 2.04
N ASP A 49 17.01 5.64 0.75
CA ASP A 49 16.95 6.79 -0.16
C ASP A 49 15.50 7.23 -0.41
N ALA A 50 14.56 6.28 -0.56
CA ALA A 50 13.14 6.59 -0.71
C ALA A 50 12.57 7.28 0.55
N ASN A 51 12.96 6.83 1.74
CA ASN A 51 12.52 7.45 2.99
C ASN A 51 13.04 8.89 3.13
N VAL A 52 14.30 9.15 2.77
CA VAL A 52 14.86 10.52 2.77
C VAL A 52 14.12 11.40 1.77
N GLN A 53 13.98 10.93 0.53
CA GLN A 53 13.29 11.68 -0.52
C GLN A 53 11.83 11.99 -0.16
N ALA A 54 11.11 11.05 0.46
CA ALA A 54 9.75 11.26 0.89
C ALA A 54 9.65 12.37 1.95
N VAL A 55 10.59 12.40 2.92
CA VAL A 55 10.65 13.46 3.93
C VAL A 55 10.95 14.82 3.29
N ASP A 56 11.90 14.88 2.35
CA ASP A 56 12.24 16.12 1.65
C ASP A 56 11.02 16.71 0.93
N ILE A 57 10.28 15.88 0.17
CA ILE A 57 9.04 16.30 -0.51
C ILE A 57 8.02 16.85 0.48
N ILE A 58 7.83 16.16 1.61
CA ILE A 58 6.87 16.57 2.64
C ILE A 58 7.27 17.93 3.22
N VAL A 59 8.52 18.09 3.64
CA VAL A 59 9.02 19.33 4.26
C VAL A 59 8.94 20.50 3.28
N ASP A 60 9.32 20.30 2.03
CA ASP A 60 9.25 21.32 0.99
C ASP A 60 7.80 21.81 0.77
N ASP A 61 6.85 20.88 0.68
CA ASP A 61 5.44 21.24 0.51
C ASP A 61 4.84 21.93 1.74
N PHE A 62 5.22 21.52 2.95
CA PHE A 62 4.85 22.25 4.17
C PHE A 62 5.37 23.69 4.13
N ALA A 63 6.63 23.90 3.73
CA ALA A 63 7.22 25.22 3.63
C ALA A 63 6.49 26.11 2.59
N ARG A 64 6.08 25.53 1.46
CA ARG A 64 5.25 26.21 0.44
C ARG A 64 3.92 26.66 1.00
N ILE A 65 3.20 25.73 1.65
CA ILE A 65 1.88 26.01 2.24
C ILE A 65 1.96 27.14 3.26
N LEU A 66 2.98 27.15 4.12
CA LEU A 66 3.19 28.21 5.12
C LEU A 66 3.46 29.60 4.50
N ARG A 67 3.95 29.65 3.26
CA ARG A 67 4.11 30.90 2.48
C ARG A 67 2.88 31.27 1.65
N GLY A 68 1.80 30.50 1.72
CA GLY A 68 0.60 30.68 0.90
C GLY A 68 0.75 30.19 -0.54
N GLU A 69 1.79 29.41 -0.83
CA GLU A 69 2.02 28.78 -2.14
C GLU A 69 1.25 27.46 -2.26
N THR A 70 1.08 26.98 -3.50
CA THR A 70 0.49 25.65 -3.75
C THR A 70 1.56 24.56 -3.58
N PRO A 71 1.27 23.45 -2.87
CA PRO A 71 2.18 22.31 -2.77
C PRO A 71 2.37 21.61 -4.13
N GLN A 72 3.55 21.03 -4.35
CA GLN A 72 3.88 20.31 -5.58
C GLN A 72 3.30 18.90 -5.59
N ALA A 73 3.35 18.16 -4.48
CA ALA A 73 2.76 16.83 -4.33
C ALA A 73 1.27 16.89 -3.96
N ARG A 74 0.53 17.84 -4.54
CA ARG A 74 -0.91 18.01 -4.28
C ARG A 74 -1.70 16.80 -4.80
N VAL A 75 -2.41 16.13 -3.90
CA VAL A 75 -3.35 15.07 -4.26
C VAL A 75 -4.63 15.67 -4.83
N THR A 76 -5.07 15.22 -6.00
CA THR A 76 -6.33 15.68 -6.62
C THR A 76 -7.53 14.89 -6.12
N ARG A 77 -8.74 15.40 -6.38
CA ARG A 77 -10.00 14.72 -6.03
C ARG A 77 -10.09 13.35 -6.70
N GLU A 78 -9.67 13.26 -7.95
CA GLU A 78 -9.66 12.05 -8.75
C GLU A 78 -8.74 10.99 -8.13
N VAL A 79 -7.54 11.39 -7.69
CA VAL A 79 -6.60 10.47 -7.01
C VAL A 79 -7.17 9.99 -5.67
N LEU A 80 -7.84 10.88 -4.91
CA LEU A 80 -8.51 10.48 -3.67
C LEU A 80 -9.66 9.50 -3.92
N ASP A 81 -10.40 9.65 -5.00
CA ASP A 81 -11.52 8.78 -5.31
C ASP A 81 -11.06 7.36 -5.66
N VAL A 82 -9.93 7.25 -6.39
CA VAL A 82 -9.25 5.96 -6.63
C VAL A 82 -8.77 5.35 -5.31
N ARG A 83 -8.04 6.11 -4.48
CA ARG A 83 -7.45 5.60 -3.22
C ARG A 83 -8.49 5.17 -2.19
N LEU A 84 -9.60 5.90 -2.11
CA LEU A 84 -10.68 5.63 -1.15
C LEU A 84 -11.72 4.66 -1.72
N ASN A 85 -11.48 4.11 -2.91
CA ASN A 85 -12.40 3.26 -3.65
C ASN A 85 -13.82 3.85 -3.76
N ARG A 86 -13.90 5.18 -3.90
CA ARG A 86 -15.15 5.94 -4.10
C ARG A 86 -15.51 5.91 -5.58
N GLN A 87 -15.73 4.73 -6.14
CA GLN A 87 -16.39 4.63 -7.43
C GLN A 87 -17.80 5.21 -7.27
N LYS A 88 -18.16 6.22 -8.08
CA LYS A 88 -19.56 6.63 -8.21
C LYS A 88 -20.34 5.40 -8.67
N THR A 89 -21.17 4.83 -7.80
CA THR A 89 -22.15 3.82 -8.21
C THR A 89 -22.92 4.39 -9.41
N PRO A 90 -22.99 3.69 -10.56
CA PRO A 90 -23.92 4.10 -11.61
C PRO A 90 -25.32 4.02 -11.01
N GLY A 91 -26.04 5.14 -11.04
CA GLY A 91 -27.48 5.17 -10.72
C GLY A 91 -28.33 4.52 -11.80
#